data_AF-A0A8T5L4G2-F1
#
_entry.id   AF-A0A8T5L4G2-F1
#
_cell.length_a   1.000
_cell.length_b   1.000
_cell.length_c   1.000
_cell.angle_alpha   90.00
_cell.angle_beta   90.00
_cell.angle_gamma   90.00
#
_symmetry.space_group_name_H-M   'P 1'
#
loop_
_entity.id
_entity.type
_entity.pdbx_description
1 polymer ?
#
loop_
_entity_poly.entity_id
_entity_poly.type
_entity_poly.pdbx_seq_one_letter_code
_entity_poly.pdbx_strand_id
1 'polypeptide(L)'
;MIVRVHSGVAPVDYELHHEDIIGRKIGENVPEIPIPKIHLDVSRRHGQFYSNEGVWSYEDLGSTNGTWRLPEGDRIGAIQLQPGIKLRLGDFPQDSGIDLEVLG
;
A
#
# COMPACT_ATOMS: atom_id res chain seq x y z
N MET A 1 -1.33 11.97 -8.24
CA MET A 1 -0.43 11.36 -7.24
C MET A 1 -0.09 9.97 -7.74
N ILE A 2 1.19 9.68 -7.88
CA ILE A 2 1.68 8.37 -8.32
C ILE A 2 2.31 7.64 -7.13
N VAL A 3 1.99 6.36 -7.01
CA VAL A 3 2.68 5.43 -6.10
C VAL A 3 3.37 4.34 -6.89
N ARG A 4 4.62 4.05 -6.54
CA ARG A 4 5.37 2.92 -7.06
C ARG A 4 5.25 1.75 -6.12
N VAL A 5 4.88 0.59 -6.66
CA VAL A 5 4.71 -0.66 -5.92
C VAL A 5 5.92 -1.57 -6.18
N HIS A 6 6.59 -2.00 -5.12
CA HIS A 6 7.69 -2.96 -5.12
C HIS A 6 7.23 -4.26 -4.48
N SER A 7 6.83 -5.23 -5.30
CA SER A 7 6.31 -6.53 -4.86
C SER A 7 7.21 -7.71 -5.25
N GLY A 8 8.53 -7.53 -5.25
CA GLY A 8 9.50 -8.58 -5.63
C GLY A 8 9.59 -8.89 -7.13
N VAL A 9 8.86 -8.15 -7.98
CA VAL A 9 9.00 -8.12 -9.44
C VAL A 9 9.39 -6.71 -9.89
N ALA A 10 9.48 -6.46 -11.20
CA ALA A 10 9.68 -5.11 -11.73
C ALA A 10 8.64 -4.14 -11.10
N PRO A 11 9.07 -3.00 -10.52
CA PRO A 11 8.14 -2.07 -9.89
C PRO A 11 7.11 -1.54 -10.89
N VAL A 12 5.90 -1.30 -10.41
CA VAL A 12 4.79 -0.78 -11.21
C VAL A 12 4.31 0.52 -10.60
N ASP A 13 4.14 1.53 -11.43
CA ASP A 13 3.63 2.84 -11.04
C ASP A 13 2.12 2.87 -11.27
N TYR A 14 1.38 3.29 -10.24
CA TYR A 14 -0.06 3.47 -10.28
C TYR A 14 -0.37 4.95 -10.05
N GLU A 15 -1.13 5.53 -10.97
CA GLU A 15 -1.80 6.81 -10.72
C GLU A 15 -2.98 6.56 -9.77
N LEU A 16 -3.03 7.29 -8.66
CA LEU A 16 -4.07 7.11 -7.65
C LEU A 16 -5.37 7.82 -8.03
N HIS A 17 -6.47 7.11 -7.82
CA HIS A 17 -7.85 7.59 -7.87
C HIS A 17 -8.46 7.60 -6.47
N HIS A 18 -9.44 8.48 -6.26
CA HIS A 18 -10.11 8.59 -4.96
C HIS A 18 -10.77 7.26 -4.62
N GLU A 19 -10.56 6.78 -3.39
CA GLU A 19 -11.04 5.49 -2.86
C GLU A 19 -10.34 4.24 -3.40
N ASP A 20 -9.25 4.36 -4.18
CA ASP A 20 -8.48 3.20 -4.63
C ASP A 20 -8.06 2.29 -3.49
N ILE A 21 -8.30 1.00 -3.66
CA ILE A 21 -7.92 -0.01 -2.68
C ILE A 21 -6.71 -0.76 -3.18
N ILE A 22 -5.74 -0.92 -2.29
CA ILE A 22 -4.60 -1.80 -2.49
C ILE A 22 -4.77 -3.05 -1.65
N GLY A 23 -4.50 -4.19 -2.26
CA GLY A 23 -4.58 -5.45 -1.56
C GLY A 23 -4.33 -6.65 -2.42
N ARG A 24 -4.29 -7.81 -1.78
CA ARG A 24 -3.97 -9.07 -2.45
C ARG A 24 -5.11 -9.58 -3.31
N LYS A 25 -4.80 -9.84 -4.58
CA LYS A 25 -5.72 -10.41 -5.56
C LYS A 25 -6.10 -11.86 -5.20
N ILE A 26 -7.41 -12.13 -5.13
CA ILE A 26 -7.98 -13.49 -4.95
C ILE A 26 -9.17 -13.66 -5.89
N GLY A 27 -9.09 -14.66 -6.78
CA GLY A 27 -10.19 -14.99 -7.69
C GLY A 27 -10.61 -13.77 -8.54
N GLU A 28 -11.92 -13.59 -8.67
CA GLU A 28 -12.53 -12.54 -9.50
C GLU A 28 -12.70 -11.20 -8.78
N ASN A 29 -12.51 -11.14 -7.45
CA ASN A 29 -12.56 -9.88 -6.71
C ASN A 29 -11.15 -9.27 -6.67
N VAL A 30 -10.94 -8.25 -7.50
CA VAL A 30 -9.64 -7.63 -7.73
C VAL A 30 -9.70 -6.20 -7.21
N PRO A 31 -8.85 -5.81 -6.24
CA PRO A 31 -8.75 -4.42 -5.83
C PRO A 31 -8.13 -3.59 -6.96
N GLU A 32 -8.37 -2.27 -6.95
CA GLU A 32 -7.92 -1.33 -7.99
C GLU A 32 -6.39 -1.39 -8.16
N ILE A 33 -5.66 -1.56 -7.05
CA ILE A 33 -4.23 -1.82 -7.04
C ILE A 33 -3.98 -3.27 -6.57
N PRO A 34 -3.90 -4.24 -7.50
CA PRO A 34 -3.79 -5.64 -7.17
C PRO A 34 -2.38 -6.07 -6.83
N ILE A 35 -2.22 -6.65 -5.64
CA ILE A 35 -0.98 -7.31 -5.22
C ILE A 35 -1.05 -8.80 -5.57
N PRO A 36 0.00 -9.39 -6.17
CA PRO A 36 0.01 -10.81 -6.52
C PRO A 36 -0.33 -11.73 -5.34
N LYS A 37 -1.03 -12.84 -5.63
CA LYS A 37 -1.52 -13.81 -4.63
C LYS A 37 -0.43 -14.38 -3.72
N ILE A 38 0.83 -14.35 -4.15
CA ILE A 38 1.98 -14.87 -3.39
C ILE A 38 2.32 -14.06 -2.13
N HIS A 39 1.93 -12.79 -2.05
CA HIS A 39 2.19 -11.94 -0.88
C HIS A 39 1.18 -12.19 0.24
N LEU A 40 1.24 -13.36 0.88
CA LEU A 40 0.26 -13.80 1.87
C LEU A 40 0.06 -12.82 3.04
N ASP A 41 1.09 -12.04 3.35
CA ASP A 41 1.09 -11.02 4.41
C ASP A 41 0.32 -9.74 4.06
N VAL A 42 -0.03 -9.58 2.78
CA VAL A 42 -0.90 -8.51 2.32
C VAL A 42 -2.35 -8.99 2.37
N SER A 43 -3.15 -8.35 3.22
CA SER A 43 -4.60 -8.54 3.26
C SER A 43 -5.26 -8.22 1.90
N ARG A 44 -6.41 -8.86 1.64
CA ARG A 44 -7.14 -8.72 0.36
C ARG A 44 -7.62 -7.30 0.08
N ARG A 45 -8.00 -6.60 1.15
CA ARG A 45 -8.24 -5.16 1.22
C ARG A 45 -7.32 -4.67 2.33
N HIS A 46 -6.14 -4.20 1.97
CA HIS A 46 -5.09 -3.89 2.95
C HIS A 46 -5.20 -2.45 3.40
N GLY A 47 -5.26 -1.54 2.44
CA GLY A 47 -5.45 -0.13 2.71
C GLY A 47 -6.17 0.56 1.57
N GLN A 48 -6.57 1.79 1.84
CA GLN A 48 -7.27 2.66 0.93
C GLN A 48 -6.52 3.97 0.76
N PHE A 49 -6.49 4.45 -0.48
CA PHE A 49 -6.06 5.79 -0.82
C PHE A 49 -7.28 6.68 -0.97
N TYR A 50 -7.25 7.86 -0.37
CA TYR A 50 -8.29 8.86 -0.57
C TYR A 50 -7.68 10.24 -0.65
N SER A 51 -8.40 11.12 -1.37
CA SER A 51 -8.05 12.53 -1.50
C SER A 51 -9.18 13.36 -0.94
N ASN A 52 -8.86 14.27 -0.02
CA ASN A 52 -9.77 15.28 0.47
C ASN A 52 -9.17 16.66 0.20
N GLU A 53 -9.90 17.52 -0.52
CA GLU A 53 -9.45 18.88 -0.87
C GLU A 53 -8.05 18.92 -1.53
N GLY A 54 -7.70 17.90 -2.31
CA GLY A 54 -6.41 17.78 -2.99
C GLY A 54 -5.28 17.19 -2.13
N VAL A 55 -5.56 16.88 -0.86
CA VAL A 55 -4.62 16.21 0.04
C VAL A 55 -4.83 14.71 0.00
N TRP A 56 -3.82 13.99 -0.50
CA TRP A 56 -3.80 12.53 -0.53
C TRP A 56 -3.44 11.95 0.82
N SER A 57 -4.14 10.89 1.21
CA SER A 57 -3.88 10.10 2.41
C SER A 57 -4.00 8.61 2.11
N TYR A 58 -3.34 7.82 2.95
CA TYR A 58 -3.47 6.37 3.01
C TYR A 58 -4.01 5.96 4.38
N GLU A 59 -4.91 4.99 4.41
CA GLU A 59 -5.43 4.36 5.63
C GLU A 59 -5.36 2.83 5.54
N ASP A 60 -4.84 2.20 6.59
CA ASP A 60 -4.86 0.75 6.76
C ASP A 60 -6.28 0.31 7.18
N LEU A 61 -6.87 -0.63 6.44
CA LEU A 61 -8.26 -1.07 6.64
C LEU A 61 -8.41 -2.18 7.70
N GLY A 62 -7.54 -2.21 8.70
CA GLY A 62 -7.47 -3.28 9.69
C GLY A 62 -6.79 -4.53 9.13
N SER A 63 -5.72 -4.34 8.36
CA SER A 63 -4.96 -5.43 7.79
C SER A 63 -4.35 -6.32 8.89
N THR A 64 -4.16 -7.60 8.56
CA THR A 64 -3.72 -8.61 9.55
C THR A 64 -2.32 -8.30 10.08
N ASN A 65 -1.40 -7.89 9.20
CA ASN A 65 -0.01 -7.65 9.55
C ASN A 65 0.34 -6.15 9.66
N GLY A 66 -0.61 -5.27 9.33
CA GLY A 66 -0.45 -3.83 9.41
C GLY A 66 0.30 -3.22 8.24
N THR A 67 0.39 -1.89 8.33
CA THR A 67 1.21 -1.04 7.47
C THR A 67 2.25 -0.33 8.30
N TRP A 68 3.46 -0.18 7.75
CA TRP A 68 4.61 0.35 8.45
C TRP A 68 5.27 1.47 7.65
N ARG A 69 5.74 2.52 8.33
CA ARG A 69 6.54 3.57 7.71
C ARG A 69 8.02 3.16 7.69
N LEU A 70 8.66 3.31 6.54
CA LEU A 70 10.10 3.02 6.39
C LEU A 70 10.93 4.32 6.36
N PRO A 71 12.18 4.28 6.85
CA PRO A 71 12.89 3.14 7.43
C PRO A 71 12.67 2.93 8.94
N GLU A 72 11.93 3.82 9.61
CA GLU A 72 11.82 3.84 11.08
C GLU A 72 11.11 2.60 11.65
N GLY A 73 10.20 1.99 10.87
CA GLY A 73 9.45 0.81 11.29
C GLY A 73 8.27 1.13 12.21
N ASP A 74 7.71 2.34 12.11
CA ASP A 74 6.53 2.71 12.87
C ASP A 74 5.26 2.12 12.23
N ARG A 75 4.47 1.38 13.00
CA ARG A 75 3.16 0.89 12.53
C ARG A 75 2.19 2.07 12.43
N ILE A 76 1.58 2.24 11.26
CA ILE A 76 0.64 3.33 10.99
C ILE A 76 -0.78 2.83 10.80
N GLY A 77 -1.77 3.62 11.23
CA GLY A 77 -3.18 3.43 10.89
C GLY A 77 -3.61 4.31 9.72
N ALA A 78 -3.14 5.55 9.68
CA ALA A 78 -3.33 6.47 8.56
C ALA A 78 -2.12 7.41 8.44
N ILE A 79 -1.86 7.90 7.23
CA ILE A 79 -0.80 8.86 6.96
C ILE A 79 -1.17 9.76 5.77
N GLN A 80 -0.84 11.05 5.86
CA GLN A 80 -0.90 11.94 4.71
C GLN A 80 0.25 11.61 3.75
N LEU A 81 -0.06 11.46 2.46
CA LEU A 81 0.92 11.15 1.45
C LEU A 81 1.64 12.41 0.97
N GLN A 82 2.96 12.35 0.98
CA GLN A 82 3.86 13.34 0.43
C GLN A 82 4.96 12.60 -0.37
N PRO A 83 5.49 13.20 -1.44
CA PRO A 83 6.58 12.62 -2.20
C PRO A 83 7.75 12.20 -1.29
N GLY A 84 8.29 11.01 -1.54
CA GLY A 84 9.38 10.41 -0.76
C GLY A 84 8.94 9.56 0.44
N ILE A 85 7.65 9.56 0.81
CA ILE A 85 7.14 8.62 1.81
C ILE A 85 7.29 7.19 1.28
N LYS A 86 7.79 6.30 2.16
CA LYS A 86 7.87 4.87 1.92
C LYS A 86 7.07 4.10 2.95
N LEU A 87 6.22 3.20 2.47
CA LEU A 87 5.39 2.35 3.31
C LEU A 87 5.68 0.89 3.01
N ARG A 88 5.62 0.04 4.03
CA ARG A 88 5.56 -1.42 3.87
C ARG A 88 4.18 -1.92 4.24
N LEU A 89 3.56 -2.68 3.35
CA LEU A 89 2.30 -3.37 3.61
C LEU A 89 2.61 -4.82 3.95
N GLY A 90 2.08 -5.30 5.07
CA GLY A 90 2.33 -6.64 5.56
C GLY A 90 3.36 -6.67 6.68
N ASP A 91 4.15 -7.73 6.72
CA ASP A 91 5.06 -8.00 7.82
C ASP A 91 6.28 -7.05 7.82
N PHE A 92 6.73 -6.66 9.01
CA PHE A 92 7.95 -5.87 9.24
C PHE A 92 8.51 -6.29 10.60
N PRO A 93 9.84 -6.55 10.74
CA PRO A 93 10.94 -6.25 9.81
C PRO A 93 11.21 -7.32 8.72
N GLN A 94 10.33 -8.31 8.56
CA GLN A 94 10.48 -9.37 7.58
C GLN A 94 10.29 -8.83 6.15
N ASP A 95 10.92 -9.47 5.15
CA ASP A 95 10.92 -9.03 3.74
C ASP A 95 9.82 -9.70 2.89
N SER A 96 8.80 -10.30 3.51
CA SER A 96 7.69 -10.95 2.80
C SER A 96 6.55 -10.00 2.41
N GLY A 97 6.54 -8.78 2.96
CA GLY A 97 5.63 -7.70 2.59
C GLY A 97 5.90 -7.11 1.20
N ILE A 98 5.30 -5.95 0.94
CA ILE A 98 5.60 -5.13 -0.25
C ILE A 98 5.90 -3.70 0.16
N ASP A 99 6.70 -3.01 -0.64
CA ASP A 99 7.02 -1.61 -0.39
C ASP A 99 6.31 -0.69 -1.38
N LEU A 100 5.86 0.46 -0.90
CA LEU A 100 5.30 1.55 -1.69
C LEU A 100 6.21 2.76 -1.57
N GLU A 101 6.43 3.46 -2.67
CA GLU A 101 7.10 4.76 -2.70
C GLU A 101 6.18 5.81 -3.33
N VAL A 102 5.94 6.91 -2.63
CA VAL A 102 5.14 8.03 -3.12
C VAL A 102 6.02 8.91 -4.00
N LEU A 103 5.67 9.09 -5.28
CA LEU A 103 6.49 9.81 -6.25
C LEU A 103 6.07 11.27 -6.46
N GLY A 104 4.77 11.57 -6.35
CA GLY A 104 4.17 12.88 -6.68
C GLY A 104 2.94 12.78 -7.58
#